data_AF-A0AAD7GLP2-F1
#
_entry.id   AF-A0AAD7GLP2-F1
#
_cell.length_a   1.000
_cell.length_b   1.000
_cell.length_c   1.000
_cell.angle_alpha   90.00
_cell.angle_beta   90.00
_cell.angle_gamma   90.00
#
_symmetry.space_group_name_H-M   'P 1'
#
loop_
_entity.id
_entity.type
_entity.pdbx_description
1 polymer ?
#
loop_
_entity_poly.entity_id
_entity_poly.type
_entity_poly.pdbx_seq_one_letter_code
_entity_poly.pdbx_strand_id
1 'polypeptide(L)'
;MEAAPPPSYTSAEPPSINAPSGKPEAPPAYSFPTAFTVGASRTTLPFVSVPQIKDHLALLHAFAELKLKVEGMADFGVSHLPSDQERRWAWFVGLSVERFEKWCKALQPSHSEKGLATLLPPVDVLMVWHAYLLNPGWYLEDGYRIEALEGLKSAGGALTKSLGGELGELLAAEPSKQRVDNWVQMTVTPFDPFEAATQLVTREIACPKCRSVIYAPYMTEAGTGYLQQGFMIQCISEKCSFEITKETLALRKFANDLARQDKDQLADFLAGTLHTPTNVTDRARGRTVKAVMLSSYSLRRPPLNPKSPKTLISDAAYADFFMQRAEYKLDRLRGKLSMKMKQQGGRLMGRIMSAYVDDKMFSVELAGAVLRQGSFVTKMHDLQWTQSGFFDSAEDEVALQHAIARYHAFLDLMSSSPASFFVPTLDIDLAWHTHQLMANQYLQDTVKYVGRFIDHDDKVEQSHLASSFDITCRAWKNRYGVQYTHCGCPLPGETIGQKLSRLVSNSTSSPSYLVPPDRVDLLAATHPSDHNAVFAFHHKGTSEAAQRRRRQKIAKRTQRDVERGVQARNAQHDPAFLIPVPMYYMPIMAGCAAYGGNIINGGSGYGGCAAVGVFRMLLD
;
A
#
# COMPACT_ATOMS: atom_id res chain seq x y z
N MET A 1 -92.62 -33.35 18.76
CA MET A 1 -91.19 -33.46 19.08
C MET A 1 -90.46 -32.47 18.19
N GLU A 2 -90.19 -31.30 18.75
CA GLU A 2 -89.26 -30.31 18.19
C GLU A 2 -87.82 -30.85 18.21
N ALA A 3 -87.03 -30.45 17.23
CA ALA A 3 -85.61 -30.16 17.44
C ALA A 3 -85.22 -28.99 16.52
N ALA A 4 -84.72 -27.94 17.17
CA ALA A 4 -84.49 -26.59 16.67
C ALA A 4 -83.32 -26.47 15.67
N PRO A 5 -83.29 -25.40 14.86
CA PRO A 5 -82.12 -25.07 14.04
C PRO A 5 -80.93 -24.59 14.90
N PRO A 6 -79.68 -24.89 14.48
CA PRO A 6 -78.48 -24.52 15.23
C PRO A 6 -78.21 -23.00 15.22
N PRO A 7 -77.56 -22.47 16.27
CA PRO A 7 -77.44 -21.04 16.54
C PRO A 7 -76.48 -20.28 15.60
N SER A 8 -76.82 -19.02 15.34
CA SER A 8 -75.97 -18.01 14.71
C SER A 8 -74.88 -17.54 15.67
N TYR A 9 -73.62 -17.74 15.30
CA TYR A 9 -72.47 -17.16 16.01
C TYR A 9 -71.91 -15.97 15.22
N THR A 10 -72.10 -14.77 15.78
CA THR A 10 -71.25 -13.60 15.53
C THR A 10 -69.88 -13.83 16.17
N SER A 11 -68.81 -13.84 15.38
CA SER A 11 -67.43 -13.78 15.87
C SER A 11 -66.85 -12.40 15.59
N ALA A 12 -66.50 -11.74 16.69
CA ALA A 12 -66.04 -10.36 16.82
C ALA A 12 -64.77 -10.02 16.02
N GLU A 13 -64.62 -8.72 15.73
CA GLU A 13 -63.41 -8.10 15.20
C GLU A 13 -62.17 -8.45 16.04
N PRO A 14 -61.00 -8.68 15.41
CA PRO A 14 -59.75 -8.83 16.13
C PRO A 14 -59.35 -7.51 16.81
N PRO A 15 -58.73 -7.56 18.00
CA PRO A 15 -58.34 -6.37 18.74
C PRO A 15 -57.34 -5.51 17.95
N SER A 16 -57.65 -4.22 17.87
CA SER A 16 -56.78 -3.15 17.42
C SER A 16 -55.43 -3.21 18.15
N ILE A 17 -54.39 -3.70 17.48
CA ILE A 17 -53.01 -3.44 17.88
C ILE A 17 -52.73 -1.99 17.48
N ASN A 18 -52.76 -1.11 18.48
CA ASN A 18 -52.27 0.25 18.35
C ASN A 18 -50.84 0.21 17.81
N ALA A 19 -50.68 0.60 16.55
CA ALA A 19 -49.38 0.92 15.99
C ALA A 19 -48.77 2.04 16.85
N PRO A 20 -47.51 1.93 17.32
CA PRO A 20 -46.85 3.06 17.91
C PRO A 20 -46.77 4.16 16.85
N SER A 21 -47.51 5.24 17.06
CA SER A 21 -47.39 6.48 16.30
C SER A 21 -46.07 7.16 16.68
N GLY A 22 -44.96 6.57 16.27
CA GLY A 22 -43.68 7.25 16.19
C GLY A 22 -43.62 7.95 14.85
N LYS A 23 -43.66 9.28 14.84
CA LYS A 23 -43.14 10.04 13.70
C LYS A 23 -41.73 9.49 13.41
N PRO A 24 -41.31 9.34 12.14
CA PRO A 24 -39.89 9.11 11.87
C PRO A 24 -39.13 10.27 12.51
N GLU A 25 -38.36 9.95 13.55
CA GLU A 25 -37.41 10.88 14.14
C GLU A 25 -36.54 11.37 12.98
N ALA A 26 -36.52 12.68 12.74
CA ALA A 26 -35.61 13.25 11.75
C ALA A 26 -34.20 12.73 12.08
N PRO A 27 -33.42 12.26 11.09
CA PRO A 27 -32.07 11.78 11.37
C PRO A 27 -31.32 12.84 12.17
N PRO A 28 -30.57 12.45 13.22
CA PRO A 28 -29.87 13.42 14.05
C PRO A 28 -29.00 14.29 13.15
N ALA A 29 -29.11 15.62 13.29
CA ALA A 29 -28.28 16.56 12.57
C ALA A 29 -26.82 16.18 12.79
N TYR A 30 -26.11 15.83 11.73
CA TYR A 30 -24.70 15.50 11.81
C TYR A 30 -23.95 16.75 12.25
N SER A 31 -23.35 16.70 13.44
CA SER A 31 -22.57 17.82 13.99
C SER A 31 -21.09 17.48 13.88
N PHE A 32 -20.39 18.14 12.97
CA PHE A 32 -18.94 17.98 12.84
C PHE A 32 -18.23 18.44 14.13
N PRO A 33 -17.25 17.68 14.66
CA PRO A 33 -16.54 18.07 15.87
C PRO A 33 -15.75 19.36 15.70
N THR A 34 -15.77 20.22 16.72
CA THR A 34 -14.94 21.43 16.78
C THR A 34 -13.53 21.18 17.34
N ALA A 35 -13.29 19.98 17.88
CA ALA A 35 -12.00 19.53 18.34
C ALA A 35 -11.90 18.00 18.30
N PHE A 36 -10.68 17.51 18.15
CA PHE A 36 -10.34 16.10 18.06
C PHE A 36 -9.32 15.74 19.15
N THR A 37 -9.53 14.58 19.77
CA THR A 37 -8.61 14.04 20.77
C THR A 37 -7.89 12.85 20.16
N VAL A 38 -6.56 12.83 20.27
CA VAL A 38 -5.69 11.72 19.87
C VAL A 38 -4.71 11.46 21.00
N GLY A 39 -4.90 10.33 21.69
CA GLY A 39 -4.11 9.98 22.86
C GLY A 39 -4.28 11.01 23.97
N ALA A 40 -3.16 11.55 24.46
CA ALA A 40 -3.16 12.61 25.47
C ALA A 40 -3.31 14.02 24.87
N SER A 41 -3.32 14.14 23.54
CA SER A 41 -3.28 15.42 22.83
C SER A 41 -4.66 15.80 22.29
N ARG A 42 -4.90 17.10 22.17
CA ARG A 42 -6.13 17.67 21.58
C ARG A 42 -5.76 18.69 20.50
N THR A 43 -6.50 18.68 19.39
CA THR A 43 -6.38 19.66 18.30
C THR A 43 -7.75 20.23 17.94
N THR A 44 -7.81 21.51 17.57
CA THR A 44 -9.03 22.16 17.05
C THR A 44 -9.08 22.16 15.53
N LEU A 45 -7.95 21.90 14.87
CA LEU A 45 -7.86 21.78 13.42
C LEU A 45 -7.80 20.30 13.03
N PRO A 46 -8.54 19.88 11.99
CA PRO A 46 -8.43 18.52 11.48
C PRO A 46 -7.07 18.33 10.77
N PHE A 47 -6.51 17.13 10.83
CA PHE A 47 -5.25 16.79 10.13
C PHE A 47 -5.35 16.85 8.60
N VAL A 48 -6.56 16.68 8.07
CA VAL A 48 -6.88 16.83 6.65
C VAL A 48 -8.17 17.64 6.50
N SER A 49 -8.26 18.45 5.46
CA SER A 49 -9.43 19.27 5.15
C SER A 49 -10.31 18.64 4.06
N VAL A 50 -11.57 19.08 3.97
CA VAL A 50 -12.47 18.67 2.89
C VAL A 50 -11.90 18.99 1.50
N PRO A 51 -11.37 20.20 1.23
CA PRO A 51 -10.70 20.49 -0.04
C PRO A 51 -9.55 19.53 -0.37
N GLN A 52 -8.73 19.16 0.62
CA GLN A 52 -7.62 18.22 0.40
C GLN A 52 -8.11 16.83 0.01
N ILE A 53 -9.19 16.36 0.63
CA ILE A 53 -9.80 15.07 0.27
C ILE A 53 -10.43 15.14 -1.13
N LYS A 54 -11.08 16.25 -1.50
CA LYS A 54 -11.61 16.47 -2.86
C LYS A 54 -10.50 16.41 -3.93
N ASP A 55 -9.38 17.08 -3.70
CA ASP A 55 -8.21 17.00 -4.60
C ASP A 55 -7.64 15.58 -4.68
N HIS A 56 -7.60 14.85 -3.57
CA HIS A 56 -7.19 13.45 -3.59
C HIS A 56 -8.18 12.58 -4.38
N LEU A 57 -9.49 12.77 -4.23
CA LEU A 57 -10.51 12.08 -5.04
C LEU A 57 -10.37 12.40 -6.55
N ALA A 58 -9.99 13.62 -6.91
CA ALA A 58 -9.69 13.99 -8.29
C ALA A 58 -8.46 13.23 -8.83
N LEU A 59 -7.42 13.01 -8.02
CA LEU A 59 -6.31 12.11 -8.38
C LEU A 59 -6.80 10.69 -8.63
N LEU A 60 -7.61 10.14 -7.73
CA LEU A 60 -8.15 8.79 -7.87
C LEU A 60 -9.02 8.64 -9.12
N HIS A 61 -9.80 9.67 -9.46
CA HIS A 61 -10.56 9.73 -10.71
C HIS A 61 -9.64 9.65 -11.93
N ALA A 62 -8.60 10.47 -11.98
CA ALA A 62 -7.64 10.47 -13.08
C ALA A 62 -6.94 9.12 -13.25
N PHE A 63 -6.65 8.41 -12.15
CA PHE A 63 -6.09 7.07 -12.19
C PHE A 63 -7.09 6.01 -12.70
N ALA A 64 -8.36 6.12 -12.31
CA ALA A 64 -9.43 5.25 -12.82
C ALA A 64 -9.61 5.42 -14.34
N GLU A 65 -9.71 6.67 -14.81
CA GLU A 65 -9.83 6.99 -16.24
C GLU A 65 -8.62 6.48 -17.05
N LEU A 66 -7.41 6.67 -16.52
CA LEU A 66 -6.19 6.16 -17.14
C LEU A 66 -6.24 4.64 -17.30
N LYS A 67 -6.66 3.91 -16.26
CA LYS A 67 -6.78 2.45 -16.30
C LYS A 67 -7.83 2.01 -17.32
N LEU A 68 -9.03 2.60 -17.28
CA LEU A 68 -10.11 2.29 -18.24
C LEU A 68 -9.65 2.52 -19.69
N LYS A 69 -8.94 3.63 -19.95
CA LYS A 69 -8.36 3.91 -21.27
C LYS A 69 -7.35 2.84 -21.68
N VAL A 70 -6.44 2.43 -20.80
CA VAL A 70 -5.45 1.38 -21.10
C VAL A 70 -6.11 0.03 -21.38
N GLU A 71 -7.11 -0.37 -20.59
CA GLU A 71 -7.83 -1.63 -20.75
C GLU A 71 -8.73 -1.64 -22.00
N GLY A 72 -9.23 -0.47 -22.41
CA GLY A 72 -10.03 -0.27 -23.61
C GLY A 72 -9.24 -0.20 -24.92
N MET A 73 -7.94 0.12 -24.89
CA MET A 73 -7.13 0.22 -26.10
C MET A 73 -6.71 -1.16 -26.63
N ALA A 74 -7.14 -1.47 -27.86
CA ALA A 74 -6.83 -2.75 -28.52
C ALA A 74 -5.39 -2.85 -29.03
N ASP A 75 -4.76 -1.72 -29.36
CA ASP A 75 -3.37 -1.64 -29.83
C ASP A 75 -2.73 -0.32 -29.37
N PHE A 76 -1.48 -0.39 -28.90
CA PHE A 76 -0.65 0.78 -28.57
C PHE A 76 0.38 1.10 -29.66
N GLY A 77 0.40 0.37 -30.77
CA GLY A 77 1.53 0.41 -31.71
C GLY A 77 2.79 -0.22 -31.12
N VAL A 78 2.63 -1.11 -30.12
CA VAL A 78 3.72 -1.78 -29.41
C VAL A 78 3.70 -3.27 -29.72
N SER A 79 4.82 -3.79 -30.19
CA SER A 79 4.95 -5.22 -30.49
C SER A 79 4.88 -6.07 -29.22
N HIS A 80 4.24 -7.24 -29.31
CA HIS A 80 4.12 -8.23 -28.22
C HIS A 80 3.36 -7.74 -26.96
N LEU A 81 2.45 -6.77 -27.13
CA LEU A 81 1.56 -6.34 -26.06
C LEU A 81 0.66 -7.49 -25.57
N PRO A 82 0.44 -7.65 -24.25
CA PRO A 82 -0.50 -8.64 -23.75
C PRO A 82 -1.94 -8.38 -24.23
N SER A 83 -2.60 -9.42 -24.72
CA SER A 83 -4.02 -9.37 -25.11
C SER A 83 -4.97 -9.25 -23.93
N ASP A 84 -4.57 -9.78 -22.77
CA ASP A 84 -5.31 -9.73 -21.51
C ASP A 84 -5.27 -8.32 -20.88
N GLN A 85 -6.43 -7.80 -20.46
CA GLN A 85 -6.56 -6.44 -19.93
C GLN A 85 -5.73 -6.22 -18.66
N GLU A 86 -5.75 -7.15 -17.72
CA GLU A 86 -5.00 -7.02 -16.46
C GLU A 86 -3.49 -7.03 -16.71
N ARG A 87 -2.99 -7.92 -17.58
CA ARG A 87 -1.58 -7.94 -17.97
C ARG A 87 -1.18 -6.67 -18.73
N ARG A 88 -2.06 -6.15 -19.59
CA ARG A 88 -1.82 -4.91 -20.33
C ARG A 88 -1.71 -3.72 -19.38
N TRP A 89 -2.65 -3.59 -18.43
CA TRP A 89 -2.58 -2.59 -17.37
C TRP A 89 -1.27 -2.70 -16.60
N ALA A 90 -0.91 -3.91 -16.21
CA ALA A 90 0.28 -4.14 -15.41
C ALA A 90 1.57 -3.82 -16.21
N TRP A 91 1.62 -4.09 -17.52
CA TRP A 91 2.74 -3.70 -18.38
C TRP A 91 2.87 -2.18 -18.46
N PHE A 92 1.73 -1.50 -18.64
CA PHE A 92 1.66 -0.04 -18.71
C PHE A 92 2.16 0.59 -17.39
N VAL A 93 1.72 0.07 -16.24
CA VAL A 93 2.24 0.45 -14.92
C VAL A 93 3.77 0.25 -14.84
N GLY A 94 4.28 -0.85 -15.39
CA GLY A 94 5.71 -1.09 -15.51
C GLY A 94 6.44 0.05 -16.23
N LEU A 95 5.92 0.50 -17.37
CA LEU A 95 6.45 1.67 -18.10
C LEU A 95 6.29 2.99 -17.32
N SER A 96 5.18 3.18 -16.60
CA SER A 96 5.00 4.36 -15.76
C SER A 96 6.07 4.46 -14.68
N VAL A 97 6.49 3.33 -14.10
CA VAL A 97 7.61 3.28 -13.14
C VAL A 97 8.94 3.66 -13.81
N GLU A 98 9.16 3.28 -15.08
CA GLU A 98 10.34 3.70 -15.84
C GLU A 98 10.39 5.22 -16.05
N ARG A 99 9.23 5.81 -16.41
CA ARG A 99 9.08 7.25 -16.59
C ARG A 99 9.25 7.99 -15.26
N PHE A 100 8.69 7.46 -14.17
CA PHE A 100 8.89 8.00 -12.83
C PHE A 100 10.35 7.98 -12.41
N GLU A 101 11.09 6.89 -12.65
CA GLU A 101 12.51 6.82 -12.32
C GLU A 101 13.34 7.83 -13.12
N LYS A 102 13.05 8.01 -14.42
CA LYS A 102 13.68 9.04 -15.26
C LYS A 102 13.42 10.44 -14.71
N TRP A 103 12.16 10.73 -14.36
CA TRP A 103 11.78 12.00 -13.77
C TRP A 103 12.52 12.26 -12.46
N CYS A 104 12.53 11.32 -11.52
CA CYS A 104 13.26 11.46 -10.26
C CYS A 104 14.76 11.77 -10.48
N LYS A 105 15.43 11.04 -11.38
CA LYS A 105 16.87 11.24 -11.67
C LYS A 105 17.16 12.61 -12.29
N ALA A 106 16.22 13.17 -13.06
CA ALA A 106 16.38 14.48 -13.69
C ALA A 106 15.96 15.64 -12.78
N LEU A 107 15.16 15.36 -11.75
CA LEU A 107 14.56 16.36 -10.89
C LEU A 107 15.60 17.00 -9.96
N GLN A 108 15.51 18.32 -9.81
CA GLN A 108 16.39 19.13 -8.97
C GLN A 108 15.51 20.00 -8.06
N PRO A 109 15.99 20.41 -6.87
CA PRO A 109 15.21 21.23 -5.95
C PRO A 109 14.63 22.50 -6.57
N SER A 110 15.40 23.17 -7.43
CA SER A 110 15.00 24.42 -8.11
C SER A 110 13.79 24.28 -9.03
N HIS A 111 13.52 23.07 -9.57
CA HIS A 111 12.35 22.85 -10.42
C HIS A 111 11.02 23.03 -9.68
N SER A 112 11.03 22.96 -8.34
CA SER A 112 9.83 23.15 -7.50
C SER A 112 9.56 24.61 -7.12
N GLU A 113 10.48 25.54 -7.42
CA GLU A 113 10.36 26.95 -7.03
C GLU A 113 9.16 27.66 -7.67
N LYS A 114 8.79 27.26 -8.89
CA LYS A 114 7.64 27.80 -9.63
C LYS A 114 6.31 27.11 -9.28
N GLY A 115 6.29 26.29 -8.23
CA GLY A 115 5.10 25.58 -7.79
C GLY A 115 4.73 24.39 -8.67
N LEU A 116 3.63 23.71 -8.30
CA LEU A 116 3.24 22.44 -8.89
C LEU A 116 2.70 22.61 -10.32
N ALA A 117 2.10 23.75 -10.67
CA ALA A 117 1.55 24.01 -12.00
C ALA A 117 2.54 23.79 -13.16
N THR A 118 3.84 24.02 -12.92
CA THR A 118 4.89 23.84 -13.93
C THR A 118 5.65 22.52 -13.81
N LEU A 119 5.47 21.81 -12.69
CA LEU A 119 6.22 20.61 -12.31
C LEU A 119 5.38 19.32 -12.34
N LEU A 120 4.06 19.41 -12.21
CA LEU A 120 3.15 18.26 -12.09
C LEU A 120 3.43 17.27 -13.23
N PRO A 121 3.83 16.03 -12.94
CA PRO A 121 4.15 15.07 -14.00
C PRO A 121 2.86 14.60 -14.71
N PRO A 122 2.99 13.85 -15.83
CA PRO A 122 1.87 13.13 -16.44
C PRO A 122 1.17 12.20 -15.44
N VAL A 123 -0.12 11.91 -15.69
CA VAL A 123 -1.00 11.18 -14.76
C VAL A 123 -0.48 9.79 -14.36
N ASP A 124 0.17 9.08 -15.28
CA ASP A 124 0.72 7.75 -15.02
C ASP A 124 1.94 7.78 -14.09
N VAL A 125 2.75 8.84 -14.19
CA VAL A 125 3.90 9.09 -13.31
C VAL A 125 3.43 9.59 -11.95
N LEU A 126 2.39 10.42 -11.93
CA LEU A 126 1.73 10.89 -10.71
C LEU A 126 1.09 9.72 -9.92
N MET A 127 0.52 8.74 -10.62
CA MET A 127 0.01 7.50 -10.02
C MET A 127 1.11 6.70 -9.31
N VAL A 128 2.29 6.58 -9.93
CA VAL A 128 3.44 5.91 -9.29
C VAL A 128 3.92 6.69 -8.07
N TRP A 129 3.98 8.02 -8.16
CA TRP A 129 4.38 8.87 -7.04
C TRP A 129 3.39 8.79 -5.88
N HIS A 130 2.08 8.79 -6.16
CA HIS A 130 1.01 8.57 -5.19
C HIS A 130 1.22 7.24 -4.44
N ALA A 131 1.36 6.12 -5.16
CA ALA A 131 1.59 4.82 -4.54
C ALA A 131 2.87 4.77 -3.68
N TYR A 132 3.88 5.57 -4.04
CA TYR A 132 5.10 5.70 -3.25
C TYR A 132 4.88 6.51 -1.96
N LEU A 133 4.11 7.60 -2.00
CA LEU A 133 3.73 8.39 -0.82
C LEU A 133 2.90 7.56 0.18
N LEU A 134 2.08 6.63 -0.30
CA LEU A 134 1.31 5.67 0.52
C LEU A 134 2.17 4.54 1.12
N ASN A 135 3.49 4.60 0.92
CA ASN A 135 4.52 3.81 1.62
C ASN A 135 5.40 4.77 2.46
N PRO A 136 4.84 5.48 3.45
CA PRO A 136 5.42 6.71 3.98
C PRO A 136 6.75 6.47 4.71
N GLY A 137 6.94 5.31 5.37
CA GLY A 137 8.22 4.96 5.99
C GLY A 137 9.35 4.79 4.95
N TRP A 138 9.06 4.12 3.83
CA TRP A 138 10.02 3.96 2.74
C TRP A 138 10.28 5.26 2.00
N TYR A 139 9.23 6.01 1.67
CA TYR A 139 9.33 7.30 0.99
C TYR A 139 10.25 8.28 1.74
N LEU A 140 10.06 8.39 3.06
CA LEU A 140 10.88 9.24 3.91
C LEU A 140 12.32 8.73 4.01
N GLU A 141 12.53 7.43 4.28
CA GLU A 141 13.88 6.88 4.42
C GLU A 141 14.69 7.01 3.12
N ASP A 142 14.10 6.67 1.98
CA ASP A 142 14.74 6.79 0.68
C ASP A 142 15.01 8.25 0.31
N GLY A 143 14.12 9.18 0.66
CA GLY A 143 14.38 10.61 0.50
C GLY A 143 15.59 11.11 1.30
N TYR A 144 15.96 10.46 2.39
CA TYR A 144 17.20 10.79 3.11
C TYR A 144 18.43 10.06 2.57
N ARG A 145 18.24 8.88 1.98
CA ARG A 145 19.32 7.93 1.67
C ARG A 145 19.73 7.95 0.20
N ILE A 146 18.84 8.31 -0.70
CA ILE A 146 19.05 8.28 -2.16
C ILE A 146 19.16 9.72 -2.65
N GLU A 147 20.38 10.12 -3.02
CA GLU A 147 20.71 11.47 -3.52
C GLU A 147 19.83 11.88 -4.70
N ALA A 148 19.58 10.97 -5.64
CA ALA A 148 18.71 11.19 -6.80
C ALA A 148 17.24 11.49 -6.44
N LEU A 149 16.82 11.41 -5.17
CA LEU A 149 15.48 11.76 -4.71
C LEU A 149 15.41 13.14 -4.03
N GLU A 150 16.51 13.90 -4.01
CA GLU A 150 16.51 15.24 -3.40
C GLU A 150 15.50 16.17 -4.07
N GLY A 151 15.45 16.19 -5.41
CA GLY A 151 14.45 16.95 -6.15
C GLY A 151 13.01 16.50 -5.86
N LEU A 152 12.78 15.20 -5.66
CA LEU A 152 11.46 14.64 -5.36
C LEU A 152 10.93 15.12 -4.00
N LYS A 153 11.81 15.34 -3.02
CA LYS A 153 11.42 15.89 -1.71
C LYS A 153 10.91 17.31 -1.83
N SER A 154 11.62 18.14 -2.60
CA SER A 154 11.19 19.51 -2.86
C SER A 154 9.87 19.54 -3.62
N ALA A 155 9.69 18.66 -4.61
CA ALA A 155 8.42 18.46 -5.28
C ALA A 155 7.29 18.03 -4.33
N GLY A 156 7.57 17.17 -3.35
CA GLY A 156 6.59 16.79 -2.32
C GLY A 156 6.14 17.96 -1.44
N GLY A 157 7.05 18.91 -1.18
CA GLY A 157 6.70 20.18 -0.54
C GLY A 157 5.78 21.04 -1.41
N ALA A 158 6.00 21.10 -2.73
CA ALA A 158 5.11 21.79 -3.66
C ALA A 158 3.73 21.09 -3.74
N LEU A 159 3.69 19.75 -3.81
CA LEU A 159 2.45 18.97 -3.79
C LEU A 159 1.63 19.25 -2.53
N THR A 160 2.28 19.25 -1.36
CA THR A 160 1.62 19.56 -0.08
C THR A 160 0.96 20.94 -0.09
N LYS A 161 1.62 21.95 -0.69
CA LYS A 161 1.09 23.31 -0.78
C LYS A 161 -0.09 23.44 -1.76
N SER A 162 -0.08 22.67 -2.84
CA SER A 162 -1.15 22.70 -3.84
C SER A 162 -2.36 21.82 -3.46
N LEU A 163 -2.20 20.88 -2.51
CA LEU A 163 -3.28 20.00 -2.05
C LEU A 163 -4.31 20.77 -1.20
N GLY A 164 -5.58 20.70 -1.60
CA GLY A 164 -6.67 21.53 -1.09
C GLY A 164 -6.69 22.94 -1.70
N GLY A 165 -6.01 23.13 -2.83
CA GLY A 165 -5.84 24.40 -3.53
C GLY A 165 -6.01 24.20 -5.04
N GLU A 166 -4.91 24.31 -5.79
CA GLU A 166 -4.93 24.27 -7.26
C GLU A 166 -4.83 22.85 -7.86
N LEU A 167 -4.59 21.80 -7.07
CA LEU A 167 -4.29 20.48 -7.61
C LEU A 167 -5.45 19.90 -8.44
N GLY A 168 -6.69 19.96 -7.95
CA GLY A 168 -7.85 19.47 -8.70
C GLY A 168 -8.02 20.18 -10.05
N GLU A 169 -7.81 21.50 -10.09
CA GLU A 169 -7.88 22.29 -11.33
C GLU A 169 -6.78 21.91 -12.32
N LEU A 170 -5.55 21.70 -11.83
CA LEU A 170 -4.41 21.28 -12.65
C LEU A 170 -4.55 19.87 -13.24
N LEU A 171 -5.35 19.01 -12.61
CA LEU A 171 -5.67 17.67 -13.11
C LEU A 171 -6.79 17.70 -14.15
N ALA A 172 -7.76 18.60 -13.99
CA ALA A 172 -8.87 18.75 -14.92
C ALA A 172 -8.51 19.53 -16.19
N ALA A 173 -7.49 20.39 -16.13
CA ALA A 173 -7.04 21.20 -17.26
C ALA A 173 -6.03 20.46 -18.15
N GLU A 174 -6.03 20.80 -19.45
CA GLU A 174 -4.97 20.42 -20.37
C GLU A 174 -3.61 20.96 -19.89
N PRO A 175 -2.52 20.18 -19.97
CA PRO A 175 -1.21 20.62 -19.50
C PRO A 175 -0.73 21.82 -20.32
N SER A 176 -0.23 22.84 -19.63
CA SER A 176 0.34 24.02 -20.30
C SER A 176 1.56 23.64 -21.16
N LYS A 177 1.81 24.40 -22.22
CA LYS A 177 2.99 24.20 -23.07
C LYS A 177 4.29 24.20 -22.26
N GLN A 178 4.40 25.08 -21.26
CA GLN A 178 5.56 25.13 -20.38
C GLN A 178 5.75 23.84 -19.57
N ARG A 179 4.66 23.27 -19.02
CA ARG A 179 4.69 22.00 -18.27
C ARG A 179 5.14 20.85 -19.17
N VAL A 180 4.64 20.79 -20.40
CA VAL A 180 5.03 19.78 -21.40
C VAL A 180 6.50 19.96 -21.81
N ASP A 181 6.92 21.17 -22.16
CA ASP A 181 8.30 21.47 -22.58
C ASP A 181 9.30 21.15 -21.46
N ASN A 182 8.99 21.52 -20.21
CA ASN A 182 9.81 21.19 -19.04
C ASN A 182 9.99 19.67 -18.88
N TRP A 183 8.91 18.90 -19.00
CA TRP A 183 8.96 17.44 -18.89
C TRP A 183 9.86 16.83 -19.97
N VAL A 184 9.67 17.23 -21.22
CA VAL A 184 10.45 16.71 -22.36
C VAL A 184 11.92 17.06 -22.19
N GLN A 185 12.24 18.29 -21.78
CA GLN A 185 13.60 18.72 -21.52
C GLN A 185 14.27 17.91 -20.40
N MET A 186 13.56 17.61 -19.31
CA MET A 186 14.11 16.86 -18.18
C MET A 186 14.26 15.36 -18.48
N THR A 187 13.24 14.75 -19.09
CA THR A 187 13.12 13.29 -19.14
C THR A 187 13.52 12.68 -20.49
N VAL A 188 13.55 13.51 -21.55
CA VAL A 188 13.73 13.08 -22.95
C VAL A 188 12.69 12.03 -23.34
N THR A 189 11.48 12.15 -22.81
CA THR A 189 10.32 11.32 -23.16
C THR A 189 9.11 12.20 -23.42
N PRO A 190 8.18 11.78 -24.30
CA PRO A 190 6.90 12.48 -24.46
C PRO A 190 6.16 12.67 -23.14
N PHE A 191 5.39 13.76 -23.03
CA PHE A 191 4.53 14.00 -21.88
C PHE A 191 3.33 13.06 -21.88
N ASP A 192 2.71 12.83 -23.04
CA ASP A 192 1.63 11.85 -23.19
C ASP A 192 2.17 10.43 -22.89
N PRO A 193 1.61 9.72 -21.89
CA PRO A 193 2.02 8.35 -21.61
C PRO A 193 1.84 7.37 -22.77
N PHE A 194 0.84 7.59 -23.62
CA PHE A 194 0.55 6.71 -24.75
C PHE A 194 1.57 6.90 -25.87
N GLU A 195 1.94 8.14 -26.17
CA GLU A 195 3.05 8.44 -27.09
C GLU A 195 4.37 7.89 -26.54
N ALA A 196 4.64 8.11 -25.24
CA ALA A 196 5.84 7.61 -24.59
C ALA A 196 5.94 6.08 -24.63
N ALA A 197 4.82 5.37 -24.50
CA ALA A 197 4.77 3.91 -24.56
C ALA A 197 5.22 3.34 -25.92
N THR A 198 5.05 4.10 -27.01
CA THR A 198 5.53 3.70 -28.36
C THR A 198 7.04 3.86 -28.54
N GLN A 199 7.66 4.76 -27.76
CA GLN A 199 9.07 5.13 -27.90
C GLN A 199 9.96 4.44 -26.85
N LEU A 200 9.40 4.14 -25.68
CA LEU A 200 10.10 3.45 -24.59
C LEU A 200 10.09 1.94 -24.82
N VAL A 201 11.09 1.45 -25.56
CA VAL A 201 11.21 0.04 -25.95
C VAL A 201 12.32 -0.73 -25.21
N THR A 202 13.30 -0.04 -24.64
CA THR A 202 14.43 -0.64 -23.91
C THR A 202 14.77 0.12 -22.63
N ARG A 203 15.36 -0.58 -21.67
CA ARG A 203 16.00 -0.01 -20.47
C ARG A 203 17.50 -0.27 -20.47
N GLU A 204 18.27 0.72 -20.05
CA GLU A 204 19.68 0.56 -19.73
C GLU A 204 19.87 -0.16 -18.39
N ILE A 205 20.64 -1.26 -18.39
CA ILE A 205 21.05 -1.99 -17.18
C ILE A 205 22.55 -2.26 -17.21
N ALA A 206 23.16 -2.42 -16.03
CA ALA A 206 24.57 -2.81 -15.91
C ALA A 206 24.68 -4.30 -15.55
N CYS A 207 25.55 -5.04 -16.27
CA CYS A 207 25.80 -6.45 -15.98
C CYS A 207 26.28 -6.65 -14.53
N PRO A 208 25.59 -7.48 -13.71
CA PRO A 208 25.99 -7.76 -12.33
C PRO A 208 27.39 -8.36 -12.18
N LYS A 209 27.97 -8.92 -13.24
CA LYS A 209 29.31 -9.52 -13.22
C LYS A 209 30.39 -8.57 -13.74
N CYS A 210 30.31 -8.12 -15.00
CA CYS A 210 31.38 -7.33 -15.63
C CYS A 210 31.12 -5.82 -15.71
N ARG A 211 29.92 -5.36 -15.33
CA ARG A 211 29.49 -3.95 -15.35
C ARG A 211 29.34 -3.34 -16.75
N SER A 212 29.43 -4.14 -17.81
CA SER A 212 29.06 -3.70 -19.16
C SER A 212 27.62 -3.23 -19.21
N VAL A 213 27.39 -2.12 -19.90
CA VAL A 213 26.07 -1.55 -20.17
C VAL A 213 25.34 -2.41 -21.20
N ILE A 214 24.07 -2.70 -20.94
CA ILE A 214 23.20 -3.53 -21.78
C ILE A 214 21.86 -2.81 -21.90
N TYR A 215 21.31 -2.76 -23.12
CA TYR A 215 19.98 -2.25 -23.39
C TYR A 215 19.01 -3.43 -23.45
N ALA A 216 18.29 -3.68 -22.35
CA ALA A 216 17.32 -4.76 -22.24
C ALA A 216 15.98 -4.33 -22.84
N PRO A 217 15.43 -5.05 -23.84
CA PRO A 217 14.07 -4.80 -24.33
C PRO A 217 13.05 -4.95 -23.20
N TYR A 218 12.05 -4.07 -23.16
CA TYR A 218 10.97 -4.20 -22.17
C TYR A 218 10.12 -5.44 -22.41
N MET A 219 9.88 -5.78 -23.67
CA MET A 219 9.09 -6.93 -24.11
C MET A 219 9.86 -7.72 -25.17
N THR A 220 9.75 -9.04 -25.11
CA THR A 220 10.22 -9.95 -26.16
C THR A 220 9.15 -10.99 -26.46
N GLU A 221 9.18 -11.58 -27.67
CA GLU A 221 8.31 -12.70 -28.05
C GLU A 221 8.50 -13.91 -27.13
N ALA A 222 9.74 -14.15 -26.69
CA ALA A 222 10.10 -15.25 -25.80
C ALA A 222 9.62 -15.06 -24.34
N GLY A 223 9.04 -13.93 -23.97
CA GLY A 223 8.58 -13.67 -22.61
C GLY A 223 9.70 -13.29 -21.63
N THR A 224 10.87 -12.89 -22.13
CA THR A 224 12.10 -12.63 -21.36
C THR A 224 12.49 -11.16 -21.28
N GLY A 225 11.65 -10.24 -21.74
CA GLY A 225 11.83 -8.80 -21.62
C GLY A 225 11.80 -8.30 -20.19
N TYR A 226 12.32 -7.10 -19.97
CA TYR A 226 12.52 -6.52 -18.63
C TYR A 226 11.22 -6.29 -17.84
N LEU A 227 10.10 -6.07 -18.54
CA LEU A 227 8.76 -5.98 -17.94
C LEU A 227 7.97 -7.30 -18.02
N GLN A 228 8.63 -8.43 -18.31
CA GLN A 228 8.00 -9.75 -18.34
C GLN A 228 8.48 -10.59 -17.15
N GLN A 229 7.61 -11.50 -16.69
CA GLN A 229 7.86 -12.33 -15.51
C GLN A 229 9.15 -13.17 -15.63
N GLY A 230 9.47 -13.61 -16.85
CA GLY A 230 10.63 -14.43 -17.16
C GLY A 230 11.88 -13.64 -17.52
N PHE A 231 12.01 -12.37 -17.07
CA PHE A 231 13.13 -11.52 -17.47
C PHE A 231 14.48 -12.24 -17.35
N MET A 232 15.12 -12.39 -18.51
CA MET A 232 16.43 -12.99 -18.65
C MET A 232 17.10 -12.41 -19.89
N ILE A 233 18.34 -11.96 -19.74
CA ILE A 233 19.19 -11.53 -20.85
C ILE A 233 20.63 -11.96 -20.61
N GLN A 234 21.32 -12.40 -21.66
CA GLN A 234 22.73 -12.75 -21.57
C GLN A 234 23.60 -11.51 -21.76
N CYS A 235 24.66 -11.39 -20.96
CA CYS A 235 25.67 -10.35 -21.17
C CYS A 235 26.35 -10.53 -22.53
N ILE A 236 26.43 -9.43 -23.30
CA ILE A 236 26.98 -9.40 -24.66
C ILE A 236 28.47 -9.00 -24.70
N SER A 237 29.12 -8.85 -23.55
CA SER A 237 30.53 -8.46 -23.49
C SER A 237 31.42 -9.65 -23.85
N GLU A 238 32.46 -9.41 -24.66
CA GLU A 238 33.36 -10.45 -25.19
C GLU A 238 33.91 -11.43 -24.15
N LYS A 239 34.13 -10.95 -22.91
CA LYS A 239 34.72 -11.74 -21.81
C LYS A 239 33.70 -12.14 -20.75
N CYS A 240 32.41 -11.95 -20.99
CA CYS A 240 31.36 -12.21 -20.02
C CYS A 240 30.09 -12.74 -20.68
N SER A 241 29.72 -13.98 -20.36
CA SER A 241 28.49 -14.64 -20.79
C SER A 241 27.44 -14.78 -19.68
N PHE A 242 27.51 -13.90 -18.68
CA PHE A 242 26.68 -13.99 -17.47
C PHE A 242 25.19 -13.82 -17.79
N GLU A 243 24.36 -14.71 -17.23
CA GLU A 243 22.90 -14.63 -17.29
C GLU A 243 22.40 -13.57 -16.30
N ILE A 244 21.62 -12.61 -16.80
CA ILE A 244 21.12 -11.48 -16.03
C ILE A 244 19.62 -11.64 -15.83
N THR A 245 19.21 -11.73 -14.58
CA THR A 245 17.82 -11.77 -14.12
C THR A 245 17.55 -10.66 -13.11
N LYS A 246 16.28 -10.42 -12.75
CA LYS A 246 15.91 -9.46 -11.69
C LYS A 246 16.60 -9.79 -10.36
N GLU A 247 16.70 -11.08 -10.02
CA GLU A 247 17.38 -11.53 -8.80
C GLU A 247 18.87 -11.17 -8.82
N THR A 248 19.57 -11.37 -9.93
CA THR A 248 21.00 -11.03 -10.03
C THR A 248 21.24 -9.52 -9.98
N LEU A 249 20.33 -8.72 -10.54
CA LEU A 249 20.32 -7.26 -10.46
C LEU A 249 20.08 -6.79 -9.01
N ALA A 250 19.08 -7.35 -8.34
CA ALA A 250 18.78 -7.10 -6.93
C ALA A 250 19.95 -7.46 -6.01
N LEU A 251 20.59 -8.61 -6.25
CA LEU A 251 21.78 -9.04 -5.52
C LEU A 251 22.93 -8.04 -5.71
N ARG A 252 23.15 -7.52 -6.92
CA ARG A 252 24.17 -6.49 -7.15
C ARG A 252 23.84 -5.19 -6.42
N LYS A 253 22.60 -4.71 -6.49
CA LYS A 253 22.13 -3.55 -5.72
C LYS A 253 22.41 -3.74 -4.23
N PHE A 254 22.01 -4.88 -3.68
CA PHE A 254 22.23 -5.20 -2.26
C PHE A 254 23.71 -5.30 -1.89
N ALA A 255 24.52 -5.96 -2.71
CA ALA A 255 25.96 -6.07 -2.49
C ALA A 255 26.65 -4.70 -2.50
N ASN A 256 26.23 -3.79 -3.38
CA ASN A 256 26.75 -2.42 -3.41
C ASN A 256 26.41 -1.66 -2.13
N ASP A 257 25.15 -1.67 -1.69
CA ASP A 257 24.72 -0.98 -0.46
C ASP A 257 25.39 -1.58 0.80
N LEU A 258 25.52 -2.91 0.85
CA LEU A 258 26.22 -3.61 1.91
C LEU A 258 27.72 -3.28 1.93
N ALA A 259 28.33 -3.07 0.77
CA ALA A 259 29.74 -2.77 0.64
C ALA A 259 30.12 -1.32 0.97
N ARG A 260 29.18 -0.36 0.98
CA ARG A 260 29.50 1.06 1.30
C ARG A 260 30.15 1.19 2.68
N GLN A 261 31.20 1.99 2.79
CA GLN A 261 31.75 2.36 4.10
C GLN A 261 30.84 3.36 4.80
N ASP A 262 30.79 3.29 6.13
CA ASP A 262 30.15 4.32 6.94
C ASP A 262 31.08 5.54 7.04
N LYS A 263 30.76 6.57 6.28
CA LYS A 263 31.39 7.90 6.32
C LYS A 263 30.50 8.91 7.05
N ASP A 264 29.59 8.43 7.89
CA ASP A 264 28.53 9.19 8.56
C ASP A 264 27.56 9.91 7.60
N GLN A 265 27.44 9.43 6.34
CA GLN A 265 26.42 9.91 5.40
C GLN A 265 25.19 9.00 5.46
N LEU A 266 23.99 9.57 5.36
CA LEU A 266 22.75 8.78 5.40
C LEU A 266 22.67 7.76 4.25
N ALA A 267 23.31 8.04 3.11
CA ALA A 267 23.43 7.16 1.96
C ALA A 267 24.29 5.90 2.19
N ASP A 268 25.03 5.81 3.30
CA ASP A 268 25.92 4.67 3.59
C ASP A 268 25.19 3.47 4.24
N PHE A 269 23.96 3.72 4.70
CA PHE A 269 23.15 2.75 5.43
C PHE A 269 22.28 1.90 4.50
N LEU A 270 21.92 0.70 4.97
CA LEU A 270 21.04 -0.20 4.24
C LEU A 270 19.59 0.30 4.33
N ALA A 271 18.85 0.15 3.22
CA ALA A 271 17.41 0.34 3.21
C ALA A 271 16.71 -0.43 4.36
N GLY A 272 15.82 0.25 5.08
CA GLY A 272 14.99 -0.31 6.14
C GLY A 272 15.69 -0.37 7.50
N THR A 273 16.84 0.29 7.65
CA THR A 273 17.62 0.27 8.91
C THR A 273 17.60 1.58 9.67
N LEU A 274 17.35 2.70 8.99
CA LEU A 274 17.39 4.04 9.58
C LEU A 274 16.04 4.43 10.22
N HIS A 275 14.93 4.18 9.53
CA HIS A 275 13.63 4.66 9.99
C HIS A 275 13.05 3.74 11.08
N THR A 276 12.64 4.35 12.19
CA THR A 276 11.96 3.72 13.33
C THR A 276 10.75 4.58 13.75
N PRO A 277 9.81 4.06 14.57
CA PRO A 277 8.62 4.84 14.92
C PRO A 277 8.95 6.12 15.69
N THR A 278 10.11 6.16 16.34
CA THR A 278 10.52 7.26 17.22
C THR A 278 11.75 8.02 16.72
N ASN A 279 12.41 7.54 15.65
CA ASN A 279 13.58 8.17 15.07
C ASN A 279 13.65 7.86 13.56
N VAL A 280 13.54 8.90 12.75
CA VAL A 280 13.53 8.82 11.28
C VAL A 280 14.90 8.58 10.66
N THR A 281 15.98 8.84 11.41
CA THR A 281 17.37 8.70 10.93
C THR A 281 18.25 8.06 12.01
N ASP A 282 17.88 6.86 12.47
CA ASP A 282 18.61 6.13 13.51
C ASP A 282 19.92 5.52 12.98
N ARG A 283 20.96 6.36 12.90
CA ARG A 283 22.30 5.96 12.44
C ARG A 283 22.92 4.90 13.34
N ALA A 284 22.69 4.97 14.66
CA ALA A 284 23.24 4.00 15.61
C ALA A 284 22.70 2.60 15.32
N ARG A 285 21.39 2.48 15.09
CA ARG A 285 20.76 1.24 14.64
C ARG A 285 21.31 0.78 13.29
N GLY A 286 21.41 1.66 12.31
CA GLY A 286 21.99 1.35 10.99
C GLY A 286 23.39 0.74 11.10
N ARG A 287 24.27 1.34 11.91
CA ARG A 287 25.63 0.82 12.20
C ARG A 287 25.59 -0.56 12.82
N THR A 288 24.81 -0.72 13.89
CA THR A 288 24.71 -1.99 14.62
C THR A 288 24.21 -3.11 13.70
N VAL A 289 23.18 -2.86 12.90
CA VAL A 289 22.64 -3.85 11.96
C VAL A 289 23.69 -4.28 10.95
N LYS A 290 24.38 -3.33 10.31
CA LYS A 290 25.44 -3.62 9.33
C LYS A 290 26.62 -4.37 9.96
N ALA A 291 27.03 -3.96 11.16
CA ALA A 291 28.09 -4.62 11.92
C ALA A 291 27.74 -6.08 12.28
N VAL A 292 26.50 -6.33 12.72
CA VAL A 292 26.00 -7.69 13.03
C VAL A 292 25.98 -8.56 11.78
N MET A 293 25.48 -8.03 10.65
CA MET A 293 25.48 -8.73 9.36
C MET A 293 26.89 -9.14 8.91
N LEU A 294 27.87 -8.25 9.09
CA LEU A 294 29.26 -8.43 8.64
C LEU A 294 30.18 -9.04 9.71
N SER A 295 29.63 -9.43 10.86
CA SER A 295 30.42 -9.96 11.99
C SER A 295 31.10 -11.30 11.68
N SER A 296 30.55 -12.09 10.75
CA SER A 296 31.13 -13.35 10.29
C SER A 296 32.47 -13.12 9.60
N TYR A 297 33.52 -13.83 10.02
CA TYR A 297 34.85 -13.74 9.41
C TYR A 297 34.81 -13.91 7.89
N SER A 298 33.97 -14.84 7.40
CA SER A 298 33.83 -15.11 5.96
C SER A 298 33.11 -14.01 5.16
N LEU A 299 32.64 -12.97 5.83
CA LEU A 299 31.98 -11.79 5.25
C LEU A 299 32.74 -10.50 5.55
N ARG A 300 33.88 -10.54 6.27
CA ARG A 300 34.67 -9.34 6.55
C ARG A 300 35.34 -8.81 5.29
N ARG A 301 35.53 -7.49 5.25
CA ARG A 301 36.23 -6.83 4.15
C ARG A 301 37.67 -7.34 4.04
N PRO A 302 38.06 -7.98 2.93
CA PRO A 302 39.41 -8.46 2.74
C PRO A 302 40.44 -7.32 2.61
N PRO A 303 41.71 -7.56 2.99
CA PRO A 303 42.80 -6.68 2.62
C PRO A 303 43.06 -6.75 1.11
N LEU A 304 43.52 -5.63 0.53
CA LEU A 304 43.94 -5.54 -0.87
C LEU A 304 45.11 -6.48 -1.17
N ASN A 305 46.03 -6.62 -0.22
CA ASN A 305 47.13 -7.57 -0.29
C ASN A 305 47.13 -8.46 0.97
N PRO A 306 46.94 -9.78 0.84
CA PRO A 306 46.97 -10.71 1.98
C PRO A 306 48.28 -10.65 2.78
N LYS A 307 49.40 -10.29 2.13
CA LYS A 307 50.72 -10.15 2.77
C LYS A 307 50.92 -8.80 3.46
N SER A 308 50.07 -7.81 3.19
CA SER A 308 50.14 -6.46 3.78
C SER A 308 48.73 -5.96 4.12
N PRO A 309 48.20 -6.29 5.31
CA PRO A 309 46.80 -6.07 5.66
C PRO A 309 46.42 -4.62 5.96
N LYS A 310 47.30 -3.64 5.68
CA LYS A 310 47.06 -2.22 6.00
C LYS A 310 46.01 -1.56 5.10
N THR A 311 45.89 -2.01 3.86
CA THR A 311 44.94 -1.44 2.90
C THR A 311 43.82 -2.43 2.62
N LEU A 312 42.57 -2.01 2.77
CA LEU A 312 41.39 -2.81 2.44
C LEU A 312 40.98 -2.61 0.98
N ILE A 313 40.25 -3.57 0.43
CA ILE A 313 39.68 -3.44 -0.92
C ILE A 313 38.63 -2.31 -0.99
N SER A 314 38.44 -1.76 -2.19
CA SER A 314 37.42 -0.73 -2.45
C SER A 314 36.00 -1.27 -2.29
N ASP A 315 35.02 -0.38 -2.18
CA ASP A 315 33.60 -0.75 -2.03
C ASP A 315 33.12 -1.56 -3.26
N ALA A 316 33.54 -1.19 -4.47
CA ALA A 316 33.23 -1.94 -5.69
C ALA A 316 33.80 -3.37 -5.67
N ALA A 317 35.06 -3.52 -5.24
CA ALA A 317 35.69 -4.83 -5.11
C ALA A 317 35.06 -5.66 -3.98
N TYR A 318 34.58 -5.01 -2.92
CA TYR A 318 33.89 -5.68 -1.82
C TYR A 318 32.47 -6.12 -2.19
N ALA A 319 31.77 -5.35 -3.02
CA ALA A 319 30.53 -5.79 -3.64
C ALA A 319 30.78 -7.03 -4.52
N ASP A 320 31.82 -7.02 -5.36
CA ASP A 320 32.23 -8.19 -6.16
C ASP A 320 32.53 -9.42 -5.29
N PHE A 321 33.19 -9.22 -4.16
CA PHE A 321 33.44 -10.27 -3.17
C PHE A 321 32.12 -10.88 -2.66
N PHE A 322 31.12 -10.07 -2.32
CA PHE A 322 29.81 -10.58 -1.91
C PHE A 322 29.10 -11.35 -3.02
N MET A 323 29.13 -10.85 -4.26
CA MET A 323 28.55 -11.56 -5.42
C MET A 323 29.14 -12.97 -5.56
N GLN A 324 30.47 -13.08 -5.52
CA GLN A 324 31.18 -14.35 -5.65
C GLN A 324 30.88 -15.28 -4.46
N ARG A 325 30.89 -14.73 -3.23
CA ARG A 325 30.63 -15.50 -2.01
C ARG A 325 29.21 -16.06 -1.96
N ALA A 326 28.26 -15.35 -2.56
CA ALA A 326 26.88 -15.75 -2.73
C ALA A 326 26.66 -16.67 -3.93
N GLU A 327 27.70 -16.94 -4.74
CA GLU A 327 27.61 -17.65 -6.00
C GLU A 327 26.50 -17.07 -6.90
N TYR A 328 26.39 -15.73 -6.90
CA TYR A 328 25.40 -14.97 -7.66
C TYR A 328 23.92 -15.28 -7.35
N LYS A 329 23.61 -15.81 -6.16
CA LYS A 329 22.22 -16.06 -5.70
C LYS A 329 21.88 -15.22 -4.47
N LEU A 330 20.73 -14.52 -4.51
CA LEU A 330 20.33 -13.58 -3.45
C LEU A 330 20.08 -14.30 -2.12
N ASP A 331 19.37 -15.42 -2.17
CA ASP A 331 19.05 -16.20 -0.98
C ASP A 331 20.28 -16.80 -0.30
N ARG A 332 21.36 -17.07 -1.06
CA ARG A 332 22.63 -17.54 -0.48
C ARG A 332 23.31 -16.43 0.33
N LEU A 333 23.31 -15.19 -0.16
CA LEU A 333 23.85 -14.05 0.60
C LEU A 333 23.00 -13.79 1.85
N ARG A 334 21.68 -13.70 1.69
CA ARG A 334 20.72 -13.57 2.79
C ARG A 334 20.93 -14.64 3.86
N GLY A 335 21.07 -15.91 3.46
CA GLY A 335 21.32 -17.03 4.37
C GLY A 335 22.57 -16.79 5.23
N LYS A 336 23.67 -16.35 4.62
CA LYS A 336 24.94 -16.07 5.33
C LYS A 336 24.82 -14.88 6.29
N LEU A 337 24.16 -13.80 5.88
CA LEU A 337 23.97 -12.59 6.71
C LEU A 337 22.99 -12.83 7.87
N SER A 338 21.97 -13.65 7.65
CA SER A 338 20.91 -13.90 8.64
C SER A 338 21.36 -14.76 9.82
N MET A 339 22.45 -15.52 9.70
CA MET A 339 22.89 -16.47 10.73
C MET A 339 23.08 -15.82 12.11
N LYS A 340 23.61 -14.60 12.15
CA LYS A 340 23.80 -13.84 13.40
C LYS A 340 22.62 -12.94 13.75
N MET A 341 21.74 -12.65 12.79
CA MET A 341 20.50 -11.89 13.02
C MET A 341 19.36 -12.71 13.59
N LYS A 342 19.37 -14.05 13.45
CA LYS A 342 18.33 -14.94 14.00
C LYS A 342 18.16 -14.81 15.53
N GLN A 343 19.20 -14.41 16.25
CA GLN A 343 19.16 -14.16 17.69
C GLN A 343 18.68 -12.75 18.07
N GLN A 344 18.50 -11.84 17.10
CA GLN A 344 18.22 -10.41 17.31
C GLN A 344 17.04 -9.87 16.46
N GLY A 345 16.12 -10.74 16.03
CA GLY A 345 14.88 -10.35 15.35
C GLY A 345 14.88 -10.58 13.84
N GLY A 346 14.38 -11.74 13.41
CA GLY A 346 14.27 -12.14 12.00
C GLY A 346 13.37 -11.25 11.12
N ARG A 347 12.50 -10.42 11.73
CA ARG A 347 11.59 -9.51 11.00
C ARG A 347 12.33 -8.40 10.25
N LEU A 348 13.42 -7.88 10.83
CA LEU A 348 14.21 -6.81 10.21
C LEU A 348 14.89 -7.26 8.92
N MET A 349 15.41 -8.50 8.88
CA MET A 349 15.98 -9.04 7.65
C MET A 349 14.92 -9.10 6.54
N GLY A 350 13.68 -9.48 6.86
CA GLY A 350 12.58 -9.44 5.90
C GLY A 350 12.36 -8.04 5.30
N ARG A 351 12.30 -7.01 6.16
CA ARG A 351 12.16 -5.61 5.73
C ARG A 351 13.35 -5.13 4.88
N ILE A 352 14.58 -5.48 5.25
CA ILE A 352 15.75 -5.10 4.45
C ILE A 352 15.68 -5.75 3.08
N MET A 353 15.42 -7.06 3.02
CA MET A 353 15.37 -7.79 1.75
C MET A 353 14.22 -7.36 0.84
N SER A 354 13.11 -6.83 1.37
CA SER A 354 12.01 -6.32 0.53
C SER A 354 12.38 -5.10 -0.30
N ALA A 355 13.48 -4.39 0.04
CA ALA A 355 14.02 -3.28 -0.73
C ALA A 355 14.87 -3.71 -1.95
N TYR A 356 15.18 -5.01 -2.08
CA TYR A 356 16.05 -5.54 -3.13
C TYR A 356 15.31 -6.59 -3.95
N VAL A 357 14.52 -6.11 -4.91
CA VAL A 357 13.75 -6.94 -5.85
C VAL A 357 14.23 -6.80 -7.30
N ASP A 358 14.87 -5.68 -7.64
CA ASP A 358 15.48 -5.41 -8.95
C ASP A 358 16.62 -4.37 -8.84
N ASP A 359 17.02 -3.78 -9.98
CA ASP A 359 18.04 -2.72 -10.09
C ASP A 359 17.54 -1.30 -9.78
N LYS A 360 16.24 -1.08 -9.57
CA LYS A 360 15.70 0.27 -9.35
C LYS A 360 16.18 0.84 -8.03
N MET A 361 16.32 2.16 -7.94
CA MET A 361 16.84 2.81 -6.74
C MET A 361 15.89 2.72 -5.54
N PHE A 362 14.58 2.67 -5.76
CA PHE A 362 13.55 2.67 -4.71
C PHE A 362 13.61 1.41 -3.84
N SER A 363 13.24 1.56 -2.56
CA SER A 363 13.10 0.46 -1.60
C SER A 363 11.70 -0.16 -1.59
N VAL A 364 10.82 0.33 -2.47
CA VAL A 364 9.48 -0.19 -2.71
C VAL A 364 9.44 -0.80 -4.10
N GLU A 365 8.79 -1.95 -4.23
CA GLU A 365 8.42 -2.49 -5.54
C GLU A 365 7.19 -1.71 -6.05
N LEU A 366 7.47 -0.62 -6.75
CA LEU A 366 6.48 0.41 -7.08
C LEU A 366 5.37 -0.07 -8.04
N ALA A 367 5.67 -0.97 -8.98
CA ALA A 367 4.65 -1.46 -9.90
C ALA A 367 3.60 -2.26 -9.14
N GLY A 368 4.01 -3.19 -8.27
CA GLY A 368 3.08 -3.89 -7.40
C GLY A 368 2.38 -2.97 -6.40
N ALA A 369 3.02 -1.91 -5.91
CA ALA A 369 2.35 -0.92 -5.06
C ALA A 369 1.18 -0.24 -5.78
N VAL A 370 1.39 0.24 -7.01
CA VAL A 370 0.34 0.79 -7.87
C VAL A 370 -0.77 -0.22 -8.12
N LEU A 371 -0.43 -1.46 -8.46
CA LEU A 371 -1.42 -2.52 -8.72
C LEU A 371 -2.28 -2.82 -7.48
N ARG A 372 -1.69 -2.81 -6.27
CA ARG A 372 -2.43 -2.96 -5.00
C ARG A 372 -3.38 -1.79 -4.76
N GLN A 373 -2.88 -0.57 -4.94
CA GLN A 373 -3.69 0.65 -4.80
C GLN A 373 -4.85 0.69 -5.81
N GLY A 374 -4.70 0.09 -7.00
CA GLY A 374 -5.77 0.02 -8.00
C GLY A 374 -7.10 -0.56 -7.49
N SER A 375 -7.06 -1.48 -6.52
CA SER A 375 -8.28 -2.01 -5.88
C SER A 375 -8.99 -0.98 -5.00
N PHE A 376 -8.24 -0.12 -4.30
CA PHE A 376 -8.78 1.01 -3.54
C PHE A 376 -9.39 2.04 -4.50
N VAL A 377 -8.66 2.42 -5.56
CA VAL A 377 -9.15 3.35 -6.61
C VAL A 377 -10.47 2.86 -7.19
N THR A 378 -10.55 1.58 -7.56
CA THR A 378 -11.78 0.98 -8.12
C THR A 378 -12.95 1.10 -7.14
N LYS A 379 -12.73 0.80 -5.85
CA LYS A 379 -13.79 0.92 -4.83
C LYS A 379 -14.26 2.36 -4.64
N MET A 380 -13.35 3.34 -4.62
CA MET A 380 -13.72 4.75 -4.52
C MET A 380 -14.48 5.23 -5.75
N HIS A 381 -14.10 4.75 -6.93
CA HIS A 381 -14.80 5.02 -8.18
C HIS A 381 -16.20 4.38 -8.22
N ASP A 382 -16.34 3.14 -7.76
CA ASP A 382 -17.63 2.43 -7.72
C ASP A 382 -18.60 3.04 -6.70
N LEU A 383 -18.09 3.64 -5.61
CA LEU A 383 -18.85 4.49 -4.69
C LEU A 383 -19.32 5.81 -5.33
N GLN A 384 -18.84 6.13 -6.53
CA GLN A 384 -19.04 7.40 -7.25
C GLN A 384 -18.40 8.61 -6.56
N TRP A 385 -17.65 8.40 -5.47
CA TRP A 385 -16.99 9.47 -4.72
C TRP A 385 -15.90 10.20 -5.53
N THR A 386 -15.38 9.59 -6.58
CA THR A 386 -14.39 10.22 -7.47
C THR A 386 -15.05 11.07 -8.56
N GLN A 387 -16.36 11.09 -8.69
CA GLN A 387 -17.03 11.89 -9.73
C GLN A 387 -16.88 13.38 -9.45
N SER A 388 -16.57 14.13 -10.50
CA SER A 388 -16.53 15.59 -10.42
C SER A 388 -17.90 16.13 -9.98
N GLY A 389 -17.88 17.04 -9.02
CA GLY A 389 -19.08 17.67 -8.46
C GLY A 389 -19.88 16.84 -7.45
N PHE A 390 -19.50 15.58 -7.17
CA PHE A 390 -20.24 14.72 -6.24
C PHE A 390 -20.35 15.30 -4.81
N PHE A 391 -19.37 16.10 -4.40
CA PHE A 391 -19.29 16.70 -3.07
C PHE A 391 -19.48 18.22 -3.07
N ASP A 392 -20.11 18.81 -4.10
CA ASP A 392 -20.27 20.27 -4.21
C ASP A 392 -21.37 20.82 -3.29
N SER A 393 -22.34 19.99 -2.89
CA SER A 393 -23.38 20.38 -1.94
C SER A 393 -22.89 20.24 -0.49
N ALA A 394 -23.41 21.08 0.40
CA ALA A 394 -23.09 21.00 1.83
C ALA A 394 -23.58 19.68 2.45
N GLU A 395 -24.70 19.15 1.94
CA GLU A 395 -25.25 17.85 2.33
C GLU A 395 -24.32 16.70 1.97
N ASP A 396 -23.61 16.79 0.84
CA ASP A 396 -22.69 15.77 0.39
C ASP A 396 -21.35 15.80 1.12
N GLU A 397 -20.85 16.99 1.46
CA GLU A 397 -19.62 17.15 2.24
C GLU A 397 -19.68 16.49 3.62
N VAL A 398 -20.87 16.22 4.16
CA VAL A 398 -21.07 15.46 5.41
C VAL A 398 -20.35 14.12 5.35
N ALA A 399 -20.27 13.47 4.19
CA ALA A 399 -19.52 12.21 4.01
C ALA A 399 -18.04 12.38 4.35
N LEU A 400 -17.44 13.46 3.84
CA LEU A 400 -16.02 13.76 3.99
C LEU A 400 -15.73 14.24 5.42
N GLN A 401 -16.61 15.05 6.00
CA GLN A 401 -16.56 15.42 7.42
C GLN A 401 -16.62 14.19 8.33
N HIS A 402 -17.48 13.22 8.00
CA HIS A 402 -17.57 11.95 8.71
C HIS A 402 -16.30 11.11 8.60
N ALA A 403 -15.73 11.00 7.39
CA ALA A 403 -14.44 10.34 7.18
C ALA A 403 -13.32 10.98 8.02
N ILE A 404 -13.25 12.33 8.05
CA ILE A 404 -12.28 13.09 8.85
C ILE A 404 -12.47 12.79 10.35
N ALA A 405 -13.70 12.82 10.87
CA ALA A 405 -13.96 12.57 12.28
C ALA A 405 -13.58 11.14 12.69
N ARG A 406 -13.92 10.15 11.85
CA ARG A 406 -13.55 8.76 12.06
C ARG A 406 -12.05 8.52 11.95
N TYR A 407 -11.35 9.22 11.07
CA TYR A 407 -9.89 9.16 10.97
C TYR A 407 -9.19 9.65 12.24
N HIS A 408 -9.65 10.74 12.85
CA HIS A 408 -9.08 11.19 14.13
C HIS A 408 -9.31 10.16 15.24
N ALA A 409 -10.51 9.58 15.32
CA ALA A 409 -10.79 8.48 16.24
C ALA A 409 -9.91 7.24 15.94
N PHE A 410 -9.61 6.97 14.68
CA PHE A 410 -8.71 5.88 14.32
C PHE A 410 -7.27 6.11 14.79
N LEU A 411 -6.72 7.32 14.64
CA LEU A 411 -5.41 7.69 15.19
C LEU A 411 -5.40 7.62 16.72
N ASP A 412 -6.49 8.03 17.36
CA ASP A 412 -6.66 7.91 18.81
C ASP A 412 -6.65 6.44 19.27
N LEU A 413 -7.35 5.56 18.55
CA LEU A 413 -7.30 4.12 18.77
C LEU A 413 -5.86 3.58 18.62
N MET A 414 -5.15 3.96 17.57
CA MET A 414 -3.74 3.61 17.33
C MET A 414 -2.80 4.13 18.43
N SER A 415 -3.06 5.32 18.98
CA SER A 415 -2.27 5.88 20.08
C SER A 415 -2.37 5.01 21.33
N SER A 416 -3.56 4.49 21.62
CA SER A 416 -3.86 3.73 22.84
C SER A 416 -3.35 2.28 22.82
N SER A 417 -3.04 1.73 21.63
CA SER A 417 -2.64 0.33 21.47
C SER A 417 -1.42 0.18 20.54
N PRO A 418 -0.21 0.59 20.96
CA PRO A 418 0.96 0.67 20.08
C PRO A 418 1.43 -0.65 19.45
N ALA A 419 1.10 -1.78 20.06
CA ALA A 419 1.45 -3.11 19.57
C ALA A 419 0.38 -3.74 18.66
N SER A 420 -0.78 -3.09 18.48
CA SER A 420 -1.88 -3.62 17.69
C SER A 420 -1.80 -3.13 16.23
N PHE A 421 -2.07 -4.04 15.30
CA PHE A 421 -2.26 -3.71 13.89
C PHE A 421 -3.76 -3.49 13.65
N PHE A 422 -4.13 -2.27 13.28
CA PHE A 422 -5.52 -1.88 13.01
C PHE A 422 -5.75 -1.70 11.51
N VAL A 423 -6.92 -2.14 11.04
CA VAL A 423 -7.28 -2.15 9.62
C VAL A 423 -8.37 -1.10 9.38
N PRO A 424 -8.12 -0.08 8.54
CA PRO A 424 -9.07 0.99 8.29
C PRO A 424 -10.28 0.53 7.45
N THR A 425 -11.38 1.29 7.54
CA THR A 425 -12.47 1.27 6.55
C THR A 425 -12.16 2.23 5.40
N LEU A 426 -12.84 2.12 4.24
CA LEU A 426 -12.52 2.92 3.04
C LEU A 426 -12.54 4.43 3.29
N ASP A 427 -13.53 4.92 4.05
CA ASP A 427 -13.64 6.32 4.47
C ASP A 427 -12.44 6.79 5.33
N ILE A 428 -12.07 6.01 6.34
CA ILE A 428 -10.90 6.28 7.21
C ILE A 428 -9.62 6.26 6.38
N ASP A 429 -9.49 5.27 5.49
CA ASP A 429 -8.31 5.07 4.67
C ASP A 429 -8.14 6.17 3.64
N LEU A 430 -9.24 6.68 3.06
CA LEU A 430 -9.22 7.86 2.19
C LEU A 430 -8.62 9.07 2.91
N ALA A 431 -9.10 9.38 4.13
CA ALA A 431 -8.57 10.48 4.93
C ALA A 431 -7.10 10.23 5.34
N TRP A 432 -6.75 8.98 5.64
CA TRP A 432 -5.39 8.60 6.00
C TRP A 432 -4.42 8.74 4.81
N HIS A 433 -4.76 8.22 3.64
CA HIS A 433 -3.99 8.39 2.40
C HIS A 433 -3.84 9.88 2.04
N THR A 434 -4.90 10.67 2.19
CA THR A 434 -4.84 12.12 1.98
C THR A 434 -3.80 12.77 2.89
N HIS A 435 -3.74 12.37 4.16
CA HIS A 435 -2.72 12.86 5.09
C HIS A 435 -1.30 12.45 4.66
N GLN A 436 -1.13 11.21 4.16
CA GLN A 436 0.15 10.69 3.69
C GLN A 436 0.70 11.41 2.45
N LEU A 437 -0.17 11.99 1.59
CA LEU A 437 0.28 12.84 0.47
C LEU A 437 1.06 14.07 0.94
N MET A 438 0.89 14.46 2.21
CA MET A 438 1.62 15.54 2.86
C MET A 438 2.77 14.98 3.73
N ALA A 439 3.67 14.19 3.14
CA ALA A 439 4.62 13.30 3.85
C ALA A 439 5.32 13.91 5.08
N ASN A 440 5.80 15.16 5.01
CA ASN A 440 6.46 15.83 6.15
C ASN A 440 5.46 16.23 7.24
N GLN A 441 4.28 16.72 6.86
CA GLN A 441 3.21 17.06 7.80
C GLN A 441 2.71 15.78 8.50
N TYR A 442 2.52 14.70 7.74
CA TYR A 442 2.15 13.39 8.25
C TYR A 442 3.12 12.86 9.31
N LEU A 443 4.42 12.95 9.04
CA LEU A 443 5.46 12.60 10.02
C LEU A 443 5.34 13.45 11.29
N GLN A 444 5.23 14.76 11.15
CA GLN A 444 5.16 15.68 12.29
C GLN A 444 3.93 15.43 13.14
N ASP A 445 2.76 15.27 12.52
CA ASP A 445 1.49 15.07 13.21
C ASP A 445 1.43 13.72 13.91
N THR A 446 1.86 12.63 13.25
CA THR A 446 1.86 11.31 13.88
C THR A 446 2.81 11.27 15.08
N VAL A 447 4.03 11.81 14.97
CA VAL A 447 4.97 11.89 16.09
C VAL A 447 4.39 12.74 17.22
N LYS A 448 3.81 13.90 16.92
CA LYS A 448 3.29 14.84 17.92
C LYS A 448 2.04 14.34 18.64
N TYR A 449 1.06 13.81 17.91
CA TYR A 449 -0.25 13.48 18.46
C TYR A 449 -0.39 12.00 18.84
N VAL A 450 0.22 11.10 18.06
CA VAL A 450 0.18 9.65 18.34
C VAL A 450 1.38 9.21 19.20
N GLY A 451 2.43 10.04 19.29
CA GLY A 451 3.66 9.77 20.05
C GLY A 451 4.69 8.94 19.27
N ARG A 452 4.39 8.59 18.02
CA ARG A 452 5.26 7.84 17.11
C ARG A 452 4.79 8.00 15.67
N PHE A 453 5.71 7.84 14.73
CA PHE A 453 5.38 7.66 13.33
C PHE A 453 4.54 6.40 13.13
N ILE A 454 3.50 6.52 12.32
CA ILE A 454 2.63 5.41 11.94
C ILE A 454 2.96 5.04 10.50
N ASP A 455 3.58 3.87 10.31
CA ASP A 455 3.83 3.35 8.96
C ASP A 455 2.52 2.76 8.38
N HIS A 456 2.45 2.68 7.06
CA HIS A 456 1.33 2.06 6.35
C HIS A 456 1.87 0.91 5.50
N ASP A 457 1.85 -0.29 6.09
CA ASP A 457 2.36 -1.49 5.45
C ASP A 457 1.46 -1.87 4.26
N ASP A 458 1.98 -1.67 3.05
CA ASP A 458 1.25 -1.90 1.81
C ASP A 458 1.14 -3.38 1.39
N LYS A 459 1.72 -4.29 2.20
CA LYS A 459 1.75 -5.76 1.98
C LYS A 459 1.47 -6.51 3.28
N VAL A 460 0.23 -6.96 3.42
CA VAL A 460 -0.22 -7.72 4.59
C VAL A 460 -0.83 -9.04 4.15
N GLU A 461 -0.46 -10.14 4.80
CA GLU A 461 -1.06 -11.44 4.50
C GLU A 461 -2.58 -11.36 4.71
N GLN A 462 -3.36 -11.80 3.72
CA GLN A 462 -4.82 -11.72 3.75
C GLN A 462 -5.46 -12.32 5.02
N SER A 463 -4.92 -13.44 5.52
CA SER A 463 -5.42 -14.11 6.73
C SER A 463 -5.22 -13.23 7.97
N HIS A 464 -4.03 -12.63 8.10
CA HIS A 464 -3.69 -11.71 9.17
C HIS A 464 -4.54 -10.44 9.08
N LEU A 465 -4.69 -9.86 7.89
CA LEU A 465 -5.50 -8.67 7.64
C LEU A 465 -6.96 -8.87 8.10
N ALA A 466 -7.56 -10.00 7.73
CA ALA A 466 -8.93 -10.33 8.15
C ALA A 466 -9.05 -10.45 9.68
N SER A 467 -8.11 -11.15 10.34
CA SER A 467 -8.12 -11.30 11.80
C SER A 467 -7.92 -9.97 12.55
N SER A 468 -7.09 -9.09 11.99
CA SER A 468 -6.81 -7.77 12.54
C SER A 468 -7.98 -6.80 12.35
N PHE A 469 -8.77 -6.96 11.28
CA PHE A 469 -10.02 -6.22 11.11
C PHE A 469 -11.03 -6.52 12.23
N ASP A 470 -11.17 -7.79 12.64
CA ASP A 470 -12.04 -8.18 13.76
C ASP A 470 -11.54 -7.62 15.10
N ILE A 471 -10.22 -7.52 15.28
CA ILE A 471 -9.61 -6.84 16.44
C ILE A 471 -9.96 -5.35 16.41
N THR A 472 -9.85 -4.70 15.25
CA THR A 472 -10.18 -3.28 15.07
C THR A 472 -11.63 -3.01 15.42
N CYS A 473 -12.57 -3.81 14.92
CA CYS A 473 -13.99 -3.67 15.22
C CYS A 473 -14.28 -3.73 16.73
N ARG A 474 -13.66 -4.67 17.44
CA ARG A 474 -13.85 -4.84 18.89
C ARG A 474 -13.22 -3.69 19.68
N ALA A 475 -12.00 -3.30 19.33
CA ALA A 475 -11.29 -2.22 19.98
C ALA A 475 -12.03 -0.88 19.81
N TRP A 476 -12.53 -0.61 18.60
CA TRP A 476 -13.37 0.55 18.32
C TRP A 476 -14.66 0.56 19.14
N LYS A 477 -15.41 -0.54 19.15
CA LYS A 477 -16.65 -0.64 19.93
C LYS A 477 -16.40 -0.45 21.43
N ASN A 478 -15.32 -1.04 21.95
CA ASN A 478 -14.94 -0.88 23.35
C ASN A 478 -14.54 0.56 23.70
N ARG A 479 -13.87 1.27 22.77
CA ARG A 479 -13.38 2.63 23.00
C ARG A 479 -14.47 3.69 22.85
N TYR A 480 -15.35 3.56 21.86
CA TYR A 480 -16.31 4.60 21.47
C TYR A 480 -17.78 4.25 21.71
N GLY A 481 -18.10 3.00 22.07
CA GLY A 481 -19.48 2.55 22.27
C GLY A 481 -20.29 2.37 20.98
N VAL A 482 -19.74 2.72 19.81
CA VAL A 482 -20.40 2.62 18.50
C VAL A 482 -19.83 1.49 17.65
N GLN A 483 -20.57 1.04 16.65
CA GLN A 483 -20.08 0.04 15.69
C GLN A 483 -18.99 0.63 14.81
N TYR A 484 -18.05 -0.22 14.37
CA TYR A 484 -16.99 0.22 13.46
C TYR A 484 -17.47 0.27 12.01
N THR A 485 -18.23 -0.73 11.56
CA THR A 485 -18.78 -0.81 10.21
C THR A 485 -20.30 -0.65 10.20
N HIS A 486 -20.80 -0.06 9.12
CA HIS A 486 -22.21 0.21 8.88
C HIS A 486 -22.68 -0.25 7.48
N CYS A 487 -21.76 -0.72 6.61
CA CYS A 487 -22.01 -1.24 5.26
C CYS A 487 -22.91 -2.49 5.16
N GLY A 488 -23.40 -3.02 6.29
CA GLY A 488 -24.25 -4.22 6.33
C GLY A 488 -23.53 -5.55 6.02
N CYS A 489 -22.23 -5.52 5.69
CA CYS A 489 -21.46 -6.73 5.44
C CYS A 489 -21.23 -7.55 6.72
N PRO A 490 -21.31 -8.88 6.62
CA PRO A 490 -20.93 -9.75 7.74
C PRO A 490 -19.42 -9.70 7.99
N LEU A 491 -19.01 -9.72 9.26
CA LEU A 491 -17.59 -9.89 9.56
C LEU A 491 -17.11 -11.31 9.19
N PRO A 492 -15.84 -11.48 8.82
CA PRO A 492 -15.25 -12.80 8.62
C PRO A 492 -15.49 -13.70 9.85
N GLY A 493 -16.04 -14.90 9.63
CA GLY A 493 -16.14 -15.91 10.69
C GLY A 493 -17.36 -15.86 11.61
N GLU A 494 -18.32 -14.95 11.43
CA GLU A 494 -19.44 -14.84 12.38
C GLU A 494 -20.48 -15.97 12.33
N THR A 495 -20.96 -16.34 13.52
CA THR A 495 -22.16 -17.14 13.75
C THR A 495 -23.39 -16.25 14.01
N ILE A 496 -24.60 -16.80 13.88
CA ILE A 496 -25.87 -16.08 14.07
C ILE A 496 -25.98 -15.46 15.48
N GLY A 497 -25.42 -16.09 16.52
CA GLY A 497 -25.46 -15.59 17.89
C GLY A 497 -24.66 -14.29 18.12
N GLN A 498 -23.57 -14.09 17.38
CA GLN A 498 -22.78 -12.85 17.46
C GLN A 498 -23.49 -11.66 16.81
N LYS A 499 -24.36 -11.91 15.81
CA LYS A 499 -25.22 -10.88 15.21
C LYS A 499 -26.30 -10.38 16.16
N LEU A 500 -26.90 -11.28 16.95
CA LEU A 500 -27.95 -10.93 17.92
C LEU A 500 -27.40 -10.09 19.08
N SER A 501 -26.18 -10.35 19.53
CA SER A 501 -25.46 -9.50 20.51
C SER A 501 -25.22 -8.06 20.02
N ARG A 502 -25.26 -7.80 18.70
CA ARG A 502 -25.14 -6.44 18.14
C ARG A 502 -26.45 -5.66 18.14
N LEU A 503 -27.59 -6.35 18.14
CA LEU A 503 -28.92 -5.73 18.15
C LEU A 503 -29.35 -5.32 19.56
N VAL A 504 -28.66 -5.80 20.58
CA VAL A 504 -28.96 -5.51 21.99
C VAL A 504 -27.75 -4.81 22.62
N SER A 505 -27.65 -3.49 22.45
CA SER A 505 -26.79 -2.67 23.32
C SER A 505 -27.52 -1.41 23.75
N ASN A 506 -27.80 -1.33 25.04
CA ASN A 506 -28.32 -0.13 25.70
C ASN A 506 -27.23 0.93 25.86
N SER A 507 -27.69 2.17 25.78
CA SER A 507 -26.98 3.43 25.66
C SER A 507 -26.00 3.78 26.79
N THR A 508 -24.78 4.17 26.41
CA THR A 508 -24.09 5.34 26.95
C THR A 508 -24.03 6.41 25.84
N SER A 509 -23.83 7.68 26.19
CA SER A 509 -23.79 8.83 25.25
C SER A 509 -22.72 8.62 24.17
N SER A 510 -23.13 7.97 23.09
CA SER A 510 -22.25 7.62 21.98
C SER A 510 -21.96 8.88 21.16
N PRO A 511 -20.70 9.11 20.73
CA PRO A 511 -20.36 10.26 19.90
C PRO A 511 -21.11 10.17 18.56
N SER A 512 -22.13 11.02 18.37
CA SER A 512 -22.99 11.00 17.19
C SER A 512 -22.24 11.17 15.88
N TYR A 513 -21.14 11.94 15.88
CA TYR A 513 -20.29 12.19 14.71
C TYR A 513 -19.52 10.96 14.21
N LEU A 514 -19.44 9.88 15.00
CA LEU A 514 -18.85 8.59 14.59
C LEU A 514 -19.87 7.61 14.00
N VAL A 515 -21.16 7.96 14.00
CA VAL A 515 -22.22 7.20 13.33
C VAL A 515 -22.55 7.90 12.01
N PRO A 516 -22.45 7.21 10.85
CA PRO A 516 -22.78 7.83 9.57
C PRO A 516 -24.26 8.16 9.48
N PRO A 517 -24.64 9.27 8.81
CA PRO A 517 -25.99 9.45 8.28
C PRO A 517 -26.47 8.23 7.48
N ASP A 518 -27.78 8.02 7.43
CA ASP A 518 -28.42 6.91 6.69
C ASP A 518 -28.43 7.20 5.18
N ARG A 519 -27.23 7.15 4.58
CA ARG A 519 -26.97 7.33 3.14
C ARG A 519 -26.19 6.15 2.59
N VAL A 520 -26.66 5.57 1.49
CA VAL A 520 -26.18 4.26 0.98
C VAL A 520 -24.67 4.24 0.75
N ASP A 521 -24.12 5.28 0.12
CA ASP A 521 -22.70 5.40 -0.18
C ASP A 521 -21.84 5.62 1.09
N LEU A 522 -22.31 6.39 2.08
CA LEU A 522 -21.62 6.55 3.38
C LEU A 522 -21.55 5.24 4.13
N LEU A 523 -22.68 4.53 4.18
CA LEU A 523 -22.73 3.21 4.80
C LEU A 523 -21.76 2.27 4.08
N ALA A 524 -21.75 2.26 2.74
CA ALA A 524 -20.83 1.47 1.94
C ALA A 524 -19.35 1.86 2.16
N ALA A 525 -19.03 3.14 2.33
CA ALA A 525 -17.67 3.62 2.60
C ALA A 525 -17.11 3.13 3.96
N THR A 526 -17.96 2.69 4.88
CA THR A 526 -17.52 1.99 6.10
C THR A 526 -17.15 0.51 5.88
N HIS A 527 -17.00 0.08 4.62
CA HIS A 527 -16.47 -1.25 4.27
C HIS A 527 -14.98 -1.37 4.61
N PRO A 528 -14.46 -2.56 4.99
CA PRO A 528 -13.02 -2.76 5.19
C PRO A 528 -12.20 -2.34 3.96
N SER A 529 -11.12 -1.59 4.18
CA SER A 529 -10.09 -1.38 3.16
C SER A 529 -9.11 -2.56 3.19
N ASP A 530 -9.07 -3.34 2.13
CA ASP A 530 -8.31 -4.58 2.03
C ASP A 530 -7.28 -4.58 0.88
N HIS A 531 -7.00 -3.41 0.32
CA HIS A 531 -6.11 -3.24 -0.83
C HIS A 531 -4.65 -3.69 -0.56
N ASN A 532 -4.23 -3.70 0.71
CA ASN A 532 -2.92 -4.19 1.15
C ASN A 532 -2.83 -5.73 1.24
N ALA A 533 -3.92 -6.47 0.97
CA ALA A 533 -3.95 -7.92 1.08
C ALA A 533 -3.09 -8.60 0.00
N VAL A 534 -2.10 -9.40 0.41
CA VAL A 534 -1.27 -10.23 -0.47
C VAL A 534 -1.34 -11.72 -0.13
N PHE A 535 -0.97 -12.55 -1.11
CA PHE A 535 -0.79 -14.00 -0.92
C PHE A 535 0.57 -14.31 -0.30
N ALA A 536 0.61 -15.20 0.69
CA ALA A 536 1.84 -15.88 1.05
C ALA A 536 2.18 -16.90 -0.05
N PHE A 537 3.26 -16.67 -0.80
CA PHE A 537 3.68 -17.54 -1.93
C PHE A 537 3.83 -19.03 -1.56
N HIS A 538 4.16 -19.34 -0.29
CA HIS A 538 4.28 -20.71 0.21
C HIS A 538 2.93 -21.41 0.50
N HIS A 539 1.80 -20.70 0.35
CA HIS A 539 0.45 -21.17 0.67
C HIS A 539 -0.56 -20.94 -0.47
N LYS A 540 -0.10 -20.73 -1.72
CA LYS A 540 -0.97 -20.43 -2.88
C LYS A 540 -2.16 -21.39 -2.99
N GLY A 541 -1.92 -22.71 -2.97
CA GLY A 541 -2.99 -23.71 -3.06
C GLY A 541 -3.99 -23.66 -1.89
N THR A 542 -3.51 -23.45 -0.67
CA THR A 542 -4.36 -23.29 0.53
C THR A 542 -5.18 -22.00 0.52
N SER A 543 -4.59 -20.89 0.07
CA SER A 543 -5.29 -19.60 -0.07
C SER A 543 -6.35 -19.63 -1.16
N GLU A 544 -6.06 -20.22 -2.32
CA GLU A 544 -7.04 -20.43 -3.40
C GLU A 544 -8.20 -21.35 -2.96
N ALA A 545 -7.90 -22.39 -2.18
CA ALA A 545 -8.93 -23.26 -1.60
C ALA A 545 -9.81 -22.51 -0.57
N ALA A 546 -9.21 -21.68 0.28
CA ALA A 546 -9.94 -20.83 1.23
C ALA A 546 -10.83 -19.81 0.50
N GLN A 547 -10.35 -19.21 -0.58
CA GLN A 547 -11.10 -18.28 -1.42
C GLN A 547 -12.29 -18.96 -2.11
N ARG A 548 -12.08 -20.14 -2.71
CA ARG A 548 -13.16 -20.97 -3.27
C ARG A 548 -14.23 -21.28 -2.21
N ARG A 549 -13.81 -21.67 -1.00
CA ARG A 549 -14.73 -21.91 0.13
C ARG A 549 -15.49 -20.64 0.54
N ARG A 550 -14.84 -19.48 0.58
CA ARG A 550 -15.49 -18.20 0.90
C ARG A 550 -16.49 -17.79 -0.18
N ARG A 551 -16.13 -17.85 -1.46
CA ARG A 551 -17.03 -17.60 -2.60
C ARG A 551 -18.26 -18.51 -2.55
N GLN A 552 -18.06 -19.81 -2.31
CA GLN A 552 -19.17 -20.76 -2.15
C GLN A 552 -20.05 -20.44 -0.93
N LYS A 553 -19.46 -20.03 0.20
CA LYS A 553 -20.20 -19.65 1.41
C LYS A 553 -21.03 -18.39 1.18
N ILE A 554 -20.52 -17.43 0.41
CA ILE A 554 -21.22 -16.20 0.04
C ILE A 554 -22.34 -16.51 -0.94
N ALA A 555 -22.09 -17.27 -2.02
CA ALA A 555 -23.13 -17.67 -2.96
C ALA A 555 -24.29 -18.43 -2.29
N LYS A 556 -23.99 -19.41 -1.42
CA LYS A 556 -24.99 -20.13 -0.62
C LYS A 556 -25.77 -19.23 0.34
N ARG A 557 -25.19 -18.10 0.74
CA ARG A 557 -25.86 -17.13 1.61
C ARG A 557 -26.72 -16.17 0.81
N THR A 558 -26.23 -15.64 -0.30
CA THR A 558 -27.01 -14.82 -1.22
C THR A 558 -28.28 -15.57 -1.64
N GLN A 559 -28.14 -16.85 -1.98
CA GLN A 559 -29.28 -17.71 -2.28
C GLN A 559 -30.28 -17.81 -1.12
N ARG A 560 -29.80 -18.00 0.12
CA ARG A 560 -30.64 -18.09 1.32
C ARG A 560 -31.33 -16.78 1.68
N ASP A 561 -30.65 -15.65 1.48
CA ASP A 561 -31.19 -14.32 1.77
C ASP A 561 -32.29 -13.97 0.76
N VAL A 562 -32.12 -14.34 -0.52
CA VAL A 562 -33.16 -14.30 -1.57
C VAL A 562 -34.36 -15.20 -1.20
N GLU A 563 -34.11 -16.44 -0.80
CA GLU A 563 -35.17 -17.39 -0.40
C GLU A 563 -35.98 -16.93 0.82
N ARG A 564 -35.41 -16.07 1.67
CA ARG A 564 -36.06 -15.54 2.88
C ARG A 564 -36.79 -14.21 2.66
N GLY A 565 -36.84 -13.72 1.43
CA GLY A 565 -37.44 -12.41 1.13
C GLY A 565 -36.71 -11.25 1.82
N VAL A 566 -35.48 -11.47 2.30
CA VAL A 566 -34.64 -10.39 2.82
C VAL A 566 -34.14 -9.64 1.60
N GLN A 567 -34.67 -8.43 1.36
CA GLN A 567 -34.06 -7.50 0.40
C GLN A 567 -32.58 -7.44 0.75
N ALA A 568 -31.73 -7.84 -0.21
CA ALA A 568 -30.30 -7.68 -0.08
C ALA A 568 -30.08 -6.20 0.25
N ARG A 569 -29.67 -5.86 1.47
CA ARG A 569 -29.18 -4.52 1.77
C ARG A 569 -28.04 -4.32 0.79
N ASN A 570 -28.29 -3.54 -0.26
CA ASN A 570 -27.48 -3.41 -1.47
C ASN A 570 -26.00 -3.65 -1.18
N ALA A 571 -25.52 -4.87 -1.39
CA ALA A 571 -24.08 -5.11 -1.46
C ALA A 571 -23.68 -4.67 -2.88
N GLN A 572 -23.66 -3.35 -3.10
CA GLN A 572 -23.18 -2.70 -4.32
C GLN A 572 -21.65 -2.79 -4.47
N HIS A 573 -20.97 -3.51 -3.57
CA HIS A 573 -19.52 -3.65 -3.57
C HIS A 573 -19.11 -5.09 -3.21
N ASP A 574 -17.95 -5.50 -3.72
CA ASP A 574 -17.45 -6.86 -3.57
C ASP A 574 -17.30 -7.29 -2.09
N PRO A 575 -17.42 -8.59 -1.78
CA PRO A 575 -17.23 -9.07 -0.42
C PRO A 575 -15.77 -8.92 0.04
N ALA A 576 -15.58 -8.44 1.27
CA ALA A 576 -14.27 -8.18 1.86
C ALA A 576 -13.32 -9.40 1.79
N PHE A 577 -12.05 -9.13 1.53
CA PHE A 577 -10.95 -10.09 1.54
C PHE A 577 -11.15 -11.25 0.55
N LEU A 578 -11.63 -10.95 -0.66
CA LEU A 578 -11.82 -11.95 -1.73
C LEU A 578 -10.93 -11.80 -2.96
N ILE A 579 -10.26 -10.66 -3.17
CA ILE A 579 -9.48 -10.42 -4.40
C ILE A 579 -8.07 -9.96 -4.03
N PRO A 580 -7.10 -10.87 -3.92
CA PRO A 580 -5.70 -10.46 -3.80
C PRO A 580 -5.21 -10.07 -5.18
N VAL A 581 -4.46 -8.97 -5.25
CA VAL A 581 -3.89 -8.46 -6.50
C VAL A 581 -2.91 -9.49 -7.07
N PRO A 582 -3.12 -9.99 -8.30
CA PRO A 582 -2.20 -10.92 -8.91
C PRO A 582 -0.84 -10.22 -9.14
N MET A 583 0.23 -10.80 -8.61
CA MET A 583 1.60 -10.32 -8.87
C MET A 583 2.06 -10.88 -10.21
N TYR A 584 1.84 -10.14 -11.29
CA TYR A 584 2.14 -10.59 -12.66
C TYR A 584 3.63 -10.59 -13.02
N TYR A 585 4.46 -9.77 -12.37
CA TYR A 585 5.84 -9.54 -12.82
C TYR A 585 6.95 -9.98 -11.88
N MET A 586 6.66 -10.44 -10.67
CA MET A 586 7.68 -10.81 -9.70
C MET A 586 7.24 -11.97 -8.79
N PRO A 587 7.74 -13.20 -8.99
CA PRO A 587 7.73 -14.23 -7.97
C PRO A 587 8.98 -14.04 -7.09
N ILE A 588 9.10 -12.92 -6.37
CA ILE A 588 10.23 -12.71 -5.46
C ILE A 588 9.76 -12.89 -4.02
N MET A 589 10.58 -13.60 -3.24
CA MET A 589 10.54 -13.95 -1.82
C MET A 589 10.37 -12.76 -0.85
N ALA A 590 9.56 -11.76 -1.16
CA ALA A 590 9.21 -10.68 -0.26
C ALA A 590 8.15 -11.22 0.72
N GLY A 591 8.62 -11.74 1.86
CA GLY A 591 7.72 -12.06 2.97
C GLY A 591 6.94 -10.81 3.41
N CYS A 592 5.72 -11.01 3.91
CA CYS A 592 4.93 -9.94 4.52
C CYS A 592 5.73 -9.32 5.67
N ALA A 593 6.09 -8.05 5.54
CA ALA A 593 6.85 -7.32 6.55
C ALA A 593 5.85 -6.53 7.39
N ALA A 594 5.46 -7.05 8.55
CA ALA A 594 4.77 -6.26 9.56
C ALA A 594 5.80 -5.41 10.31
N TYR A 595 5.58 -4.10 10.36
CA TYR A 595 6.41 -3.17 11.09
C TYR A 595 6.35 -3.43 12.61
N GLY A 596 7.51 -3.73 13.22
CA GLY A 596 7.64 -4.00 14.65
C GLY A 596 8.95 -4.69 14.95
N GLY A 597 10.02 -3.90 15.07
CA GLY A 597 11.37 -4.40 15.32
C GLY A 597 12.19 -3.44 16.18
N ASN A 598 11.90 -3.43 17.49
CA ASN A 598 12.83 -2.91 18.49
C ASN A 598 14.00 -3.89 18.62
N ILE A 599 15.24 -3.37 18.56
CA ILE A 599 16.46 -4.18 18.72
C ILE A 599 16.87 -4.33 20.20
N ILE A 600 16.24 -3.63 21.16
CA ILE A 600 16.70 -3.68 22.56
C ILE A 600 15.54 -3.74 23.57
N ASN A 601 15.64 -4.77 24.44
CA ASN A 601 14.93 -5.10 25.68
C ASN A 601 13.42 -5.47 25.66
N GLY A 602 13.19 -6.78 25.84
CA GLY A 602 12.29 -7.34 26.88
C GLY A 602 10.79 -7.24 26.65
N GLY A 603 10.16 -8.36 26.28
CA GLY A 603 8.72 -8.53 26.40
C GLY A 603 8.12 -9.42 25.31
N SER A 604 7.92 -10.68 25.66
CA SER A 604 7.16 -11.71 24.95
C SER A 604 5.84 -11.22 24.34
N GLY A 605 5.54 -11.66 23.11
CA GLY A 605 4.17 -11.66 22.58
C GLY A 605 4.05 -11.72 21.07
N TYR A 606 3.50 -12.84 20.59
CA TYR A 606 2.91 -13.11 19.27
C TYR A 606 3.80 -13.68 18.15
N GLY A 607 3.44 -14.93 17.81
CA GLY A 607 4.15 -15.89 16.98
C GLY A 607 4.30 -15.49 15.51
N GLY A 608 5.43 -15.89 14.95
CA GLY A 608 5.81 -15.58 13.57
C GLY A 608 5.49 -16.70 12.60
N CYS A 609 5.44 -16.34 11.32
CA CYS A 609 5.72 -17.23 10.21
C CYS A 609 7.24 -17.42 10.11
N ALA A 610 7.77 -18.47 10.74
CA ALA A 610 9.15 -18.90 10.55
C ALA A 610 9.22 -19.88 9.37
N ALA A 611 9.94 -19.51 8.31
CA ALA A 611 10.34 -20.44 7.26
C ALA A 611 11.41 -21.40 7.82
N VAL A 612 11.01 -22.64 8.09
CA VAL A 612 11.94 -23.76 8.28
C VAL A 612 11.57 -24.83 7.26
N GLY A 613 12.46 -25.02 6.28
CA GLY A 613 12.39 -26.12 5.33
C GLY A 613 13.80 -26.59 5.04
N VAL A 614 14.40 -27.31 5.99
CA VAL A 614 15.59 -28.13 5.76
C VAL A 614 15.06 -29.50 5.33
N PHE A 615 15.07 -29.79 4.03
CA PHE A 615 14.89 -31.16 3.56
C PHE A 615 16.26 -31.81 3.42
N ARG A 616 16.53 -32.75 4.32
CA ARG A 616 17.68 -33.65 4.32
C ARG A 616 17.36 -34.78 3.34
N MET A 617 18.15 -34.89 2.27
CA MET A 617 18.20 -36.09 1.43
C MET A 617 18.59 -37.28 2.31
N LEU A 618 17.75 -38.31 2.33
CA LEU A 618 18.17 -39.70 2.47
C LEU A 618 17.61 -40.40 1.23
N LEU A 619 18.52 -40.74 0.33
CA LEU A 619 18.31 -41.66 -0.78
C LEU A 619 18.41 -43.09 -0.22
N ASP A 620 17.54 -43.96 -0.71
CA ASP A 620 18.03 -45.21 -1.29
C ASP A 620 18.47 -44.92 -2.73
#